data_AF-A0A0N4W1G1-F1
#
_entry.id   AF-A0A0N4W1G1-F1
#
_cell.length_a   1.000
_cell.length_b   1.000
_cell.length_c   1.000
_cell.angle_alpha   90.00
_cell.angle_beta   90.00
_cell.angle_gamma   90.00
#
_symmetry.space_group_name_H-M   'P 1'
#
loop_
_entity.id
_entity.type
_entity.pdbx_description
1 polymer ?
#
loop_
_entity_poly.entity_id
_entity_poly.type
_entity_poly.pdbx_seq_one_letter_code
_entity_poly.pdbx_strand_id
1 'polypeptide(L)'
;LGEPNPSLVLNICNLAAQQKMAARTNIFKQMEKVSSTTASPRTMNPNSIKDALLRWVQNRVQGYPNVSVTNFSSSWADGMAFCALIHRFAPDAFDFNKLDPKNRKQNFELAFRVAEEHGICPLLEVDDMIMMGDRPDWKCVFTYVQCFYKQFREHP
;
A
#
# COMPACT_ATOMS: atom_id res chain seq x y z
N LEU A 1 -8.27 -38.43 14.52
CA LEU A 1 -8.23 -37.00 14.12
C LEU A 1 -6.84 -36.51 14.47
N GLY A 2 -5.93 -36.56 13.51
CA GLY A 2 -4.51 -36.21 13.73
C GLY A 2 -4.31 -34.73 13.46
N GLU A 3 -3.82 -34.00 14.46
CA GLU A 3 -3.38 -32.61 14.31
C GLU A 3 -2.35 -32.52 13.16
N PRO A 4 -2.46 -31.53 12.27
CA PRO A 4 -1.47 -31.35 11.21
C PRO A 4 -0.09 -31.11 11.83
N ASN A 5 0.91 -31.86 11.34
CA ASN A 5 2.30 -31.77 11.82
C ASN A 5 2.77 -30.30 11.77
N PRO A 6 3.13 -29.68 12.92
CA PRO A 6 3.51 -28.27 13.00
C PRO A 6 4.63 -27.89 12.02
N SER A 7 5.54 -28.83 11.72
CA SER A 7 6.63 -28.64 10.78
C SER A 7 6.17 -28.53 9.32
N LEU A 8 5.08 -29.21 8.96
CA LEU A 8 4.49 -29.12 7.61
C LEU A 8 3.76 -27.78 7.42
N VAL A 9 3.05 -27.31 8.44
CA VAL A 9 2.39 -25.99 8.42
C VAL A 9 3.44 -24.88 8.34
N LEU A 10 4.51 -24.98 9.14
CA LEU A 10 5.61 -24.02 9.13
C LEU A 10 6.32 -23.96 7.78
N ASN A 11 6.53 -25.11 7.13
CA ASN A 11 7.15 -25.16 5.80
C ASN A 11 6.26 -24.57 4.70
N ILE A 12 4.95 -24.80 4.75
CA ILE A 12 3.99 -24.21 3.80
C ILE A 12 3.93 -22.69 3.99
N CYS A 13 3.86 -22.21 5.24
CA CYS A 13 3.90 -20.78 5.55
C CYS A 13 5.22 -20.14 5.10
N ASN A 14 6.36 -20.80 5.32
CA ASN A 14 7.67 -20.32 4.87
C ASN A 14 7.77 -20.28 3.34
N LEU A 15 7.23 -21.27 2.64
CA LEU A 15 7.21 -21.29 1.18
C LEU A 15 6.30 -20.20 0.60
N ALA A 16 5.13 -19.98 1.21
CA ALA A 16 4.24 -18.88 0.84
C ALA A 16 4.90 -17.51 1.11
N ALA A 17 5.59 -17.35 2.25
CA ALA A 17 6.36 -16.14 2.58
C ALA A 17 7.52 -15.91 1.61
N GLN A 18 8.25 -16.97 1.22
CA GLN A 18 9.33 -16.91 0.23
C GLN A 18 8.81 -16.53 -1.17
N GLN A 19 7.67 -17.08 -1.60
CA GLN A 19 7.04 -16.70 -2.85
C GLN A 19 6.55 -15.24 -2.83
N LYS A 20 5.99 -14.77 -1.70
CA LYS A 20 5.62 -13.36 -1.49
C LYS A 20 6.84 -12.43 -1.55
N MET A 21 7.96 -12.77 -0.89
CA MET A 21 9.20 -11.99 -0.94
C MET A 21 9.82 -11.94 -2.34
N ALA A 22 9.84 -13.07 -3.06
CA ALA A 22 10.36 -13.14 -4.43
C ALA A 22 9.49 -12.32 -5.40
N ALA A 23 8.15 -12.41 -5.27
CA ALA A 23 7.23 -11.58 -6.03
C ALA A 23 7.42 -10.09 -5.73
N ARG A 24 7.55 -9.70 -4.45
CA ARG A 24 7.82 -8.32 -4.03
C ARG A 24 9.13 -7.79 -4.61
N THR A 25 10.21 -8.56 -4.53
CA THR A 25 11.53 -8.18 -5.08
C THR A 25 11.46 -8.00 -6.60
N ASN A 26 10.74 -8.88 -7.30
CA ASN A 26 10.56 -8.77 -8.75
C ASN A 26 9.69 -7.58 -9.14
N ILE A 27 8.65 -7.27 -8.36
CA ILE A 27 7.79 -6.11 -8.57
C ILE A 27 8.58 -4.80 -8.39
N PHE A 28 9.36 -4.65 -7.31
CA PHE A 28 10.24 -3.49 -7.11
C PHE A 28 11.26 -3.32 -8.26
N LYS A 29 11.92 -4.42 -8.68
CA LYS A 29 12.87 -4.39 -9.81
C LYS A 29 12.19 -4.08 -11.16
N GLN A 30 10.98 -4.59 -11.38
CA GLN A 30 10.22 -4.31 -12.60
C GLN A 30 9.76 -2.84 -12.64
N MET A 31 9.44 -2.25 -11.49
CA MET A 31 8.99 -0.87 -11.37
C MET A 31 10.10 0.17 -11.53
N GLU A 32 11.35 -0.14 -11.15
CA GLU A 32 12.53 0.65 -11.55
C GLU A 32 12.66 0.71 -13.08
N LYS A 33 12.43 -0.43 -13.77
CA LYS A 33 12.53 -0.52 -15.22
C LYS A 33 11.37 0.18 -15.97
N VAL A 34 10.17 0.20 -15.39
CA VAL A 34 9.02 0.93 -15.96
C VAL A 34 9.22 2.45 -15.88
N SER A 35 9.96 2.95 -14.90
CA SER A 35 10.32 4.37 -14.81
C SER A 35 11.33 4.81 -15.88
N SER A 36 12.07 3.87 -16.49
CA SER A 36 13.13 4.16 -17.47
C SER A 36 12.76 3.86 -18.94
N THR A 37 11.59 3.28 -19.24
CA THR A 37 11.24 2.89 -20.62
C THR A 37 9.77 3.12 -20.94
N THR A 38 9.45 4.26 -21.55
CA THR A 38 8.21 4.44 -22.33
C THR A 38 8.53 5.14 -23.66
N ALA A 39 8.43 4.38 -24.76
CA ALA A 39 8.32 4.89 -26.12
C ALA A 39 6.87 5.39 -26.39
N SER A 40 6.74 6.41 -27.25
CA SER A 40 5.66 7.43 -27.46
C SER A 40 4.40 6.99 -28.26
N PRO A 41 3.31 7.80 -28.48
CA PRO A 41 3.02 9.17 -28.05
C PRO A 41 1.60 9.43 -27.47
N ARG A 42 1.55 9.82 -26.19
CA ARG A 42 0.84 10.99 -25.68
C ARG A 42 1.66 11.40 -24.47
N THR A 43 2.53 12.40 -24.63
CA THR A 43 3.52 12.80 -23.63
C THR A 43 2.85 13.43 -22.41
N MET A 44 2.32 12.60 -21.53
CA MET A 44 2.04 12.98 -20.15
C MET A 44 3.39 13.00 -19.43
N ASN A 45 3.87 14.20 -19.13
CA ASN A 45 5.10 14.46 -18.37
C ASN A 45 5.15 13.54 -17.13
N PRO A 46 6.27 12.89 -16.73
CA PRO A 46 6.29 12.02 -15.53
C PRO A 46 5.75 12.70 -14.26
N ASN A 47 5.97 14.01 -14.13
CA ASN A 47 5.35 14.83 -13.09
C ASN A 47 3.82 14.81 -13.16
N SER A 48 3.23 14.82 -14.37
CA SER A 48 1.79 14.75 -14.57
C SER A 48 1.16 13.41 -14.14
N ILE A 49 1.89 12.29 -14.21
CA ILE A 49 1.39 10.99 -13.71
C ILE A 49 1.36 11.00 -12.18
N LYS A 50 2.43 11.50 -11.56
CA LYS A 50 2.52 11.63 -10.11
C LYS A 50 1.45 12.58 -9.57
N ASP A 51 1.23 13.70 -10.25
CA ASP A 51 0.20 14.68 -9.91
C ASP A 51 -1.22 14.12 -10.11
N ALA A 52 -1.45 13.37 -11.18
CA ALA A 52 -2.74 12.71 -11.43
C ALA A 52 -3.06 11.68 -10.33
N LEU A 53 -2.08 10.86 -9.94
CA LEU A 53 -2.26 9.90 -8.84
C LEU A 53 -2.50 10.63 -7.51
N LEU A 54 -1.75 11.70 -7.24
CA LEU A 54 -1.93 12.50 -6.03
C LEU A 54 -3.34 13.06 -5.95
N ARG A 55 -3.85 13.66 -7.02
CA ARG A 55 -5.23 14.16 -7.12
C ARG A 55 -6.25 13.04 -6.93
N TRP A 56 -6.01 11.88 -7.50
CA TRP A 56 -6.89 10.72 -7.31
C TRP A 56 -6.96 10.31 -5.83
N VAL A 57 -5.83 10.21 -5.15
CA VAL A 57 -5.81 9.88 -3.71
C VAL A 57 -6.57 10.94 -2.92
N GLN A 58 -6.27 12.23 -3.17
CA GLN A 58 -6.92 13.35 -2.49
C GLN A 58 -8.44 13.29 -2.62
N ASN A 59 -8.96 13.00 -3.82
CA ASN A 59 -10.39 12.84 -4.05
C ASN A 59 -10.98 11.64 -3.31
N ARG A 60 -10.23 10.55 -3.15
CA ARG A 60 -10.70 9.32 -2.47
C ARG A 60 -10.72 9.47 -0.96
N VAL A 61 -9.75 10.19 -0.39
CA VAL A 61 -9.64 10.40 1.06
C VAL A 61 -10.30 11.71 1.53
N GLN A 62 -10.99 12.42 0.65
CA GLN A 62 -11.73 13.61 1.01
C GLN A 62 -12.80 13.29 2.07
N GLY A 63 -12.80 14.08 3.15
CA GLY A 63 -13.74 13.95 4.26
C GLY A 63 -13.28 13.03 5.40
N TYR A 64 -12.14 12.36 5.27
CA TYR A 64 -11.56 11.58 6.38
C TYR A 64 -10.85 12.50 7.37
N PRO A 65 -11.12 12.38 8.68
CA PRO A 65 -10.45 13.20 9.70
C PRO A 65 -8.98 12.83 9.81
N ASN A 66 -8.14 13.79 10.15
CA ASN A 66 -6.69 13.61 10.34
C ASN A 66 -5.94 13.08 9.10
N VAL A 67 -6.51 13.22 7.89
CA VAL A 67 -5.87 12.80 6.64
C VAL A 67 -5.69 14.00 5.73
N SER A 68 -4.43 14.31 5.39
CA SER A 68 -4.09 15.29 4.37
C SER A 68 -2.92 14.80 3.52
N VAL A 69 -3.24 14.41 2.28
CA VAL A 69 -2.26 13.85 1.35
C VAL A 69 -1.75 14.94 0.42
N THR A 70 -0.51 15.36 0.60
CA THR A 70 0.16 16.39 -0.23
C THR A 70 1.39 15.85 -0.95
N ASN A 71 1.82 14.64 -0.59
CA ASN A 71 3.01 13.99 -1.14
C ASN A 71 2.88 12.46 -0.98
N PHE A 72 3.89 11.72 -1.46
CA PHE A 72 3.99 10.26 -1.30
C PHE A 72 5.00 9.86 -0.23
N SER A 73 5.27 10.67 0.78
CA SER A 73 6.22 10.37 1.86
C SER A 73 5.59 10.67 3.22
N SER A 74 5.85 11.85 3.79
CA SER A 74 5.40 12.21 5.14
C SER A 74 3.88 12.18 5.33
N SER A 75 3.09 12.44 4.28
CA SER A 75 1.62 12.30 4.33
C SER A 75 1.12 10.88 4.62
N TRP A 76 2.01 9.88 4.57
CA TRP A 76 1.68 8.46 4.73
C TRP A 76 2.36 7.83 5.94
N ALA A 77 3.18 8.60 6.67
CA ALA A 77 4.06 8.09 7.70
C ALA A 77 3.32 7.59 8.95
N ASP A 78 2.10 8.08 9.19
CA ASP A 78 1.26 7.68 10.33
C ASP A 78 0.28 6.54 10.01
N GLY A 79 0.24 6.08 8.76
CA GLY A 79 -0.66 5.04 8.28
C GLY A 79 -2.10 5.50 8.02
N MET A 80 -2.50 6.71 8.41
CA MET A 80 -3.88 7.18 8.31
C MET A 80 -4.34 7.30 6.86
N ALA A 81 -3.46 7.76 5.96
CA ALA A 81 -3.76 7.84 4.53
C ALA A 81 -4.00 6.46 3.89
N PHE A 82 -3.27 5.42 4.32
CA PHE A 82 -3.51 4.05 3.87
C PHE A 82 -4.83 3.52 4.41
N CYS A 83 -5.13 3.73 5.70
CA CYS A 83 -6.41 3.39 6.29
C CYS A 83 -7.57 4.06 5.55
N ALA A 84 -7.46 5.33 5.19
CA ALA A 84 -8.54 6.06 4.53
C ALA A 84 -8.78 5.55 3.11
N LEU A 85 -7.69 5.25 2.38
CA LEU A 85 -7.80 4.65 1.05
C LEU A 85 -8.50 3.29 1.12
N ILE A 86 -8.05 2.37 1.97
CA ILE A 86 -8.66 1.03 2.00
C ILE A 86 -10.09 1.08 2.57
N HIS A 87 -10.37 1.94 3.55
CA HIS A 87 -11.73 2.13 4.06
C HIS A 87 -12.67 2.68 2.98
N ARG A 88 -12.17 3.49 2.02
CA ARG A 88 -12.98 3.93 0.88
C ARG A 88 -13.33 2.77 -0.07
N PHE A 89 -12.52 1.71 -0.10
CA PHE A 89 -12.79 0.49 -0.86
C PHE A 89 -13.77 -0.42 -0.09
N ALA A 90 -13.52 -0.58 1.21
CA ALA A 90 -14.22 -1.50 2.10
C ALA A 90 -14.64 -0.76 3.38
N PRO A 91 -15.72 0.04 3.33
CA PRO A 91 -16.14 0.89 4.45
C PRO A 91 -16.58 0.08 5.68
N ASP A 92 -16.96 -1.18 5.49
CA ASP A 92 -17.41 -2.07 6.57
C ASP A 92 -16.25 -2.85 7.22
N ALA A 93 -15.01 -2.71 6.73
CA ALA A 93 -13.88 -3.49 7.22
C ALA A 93 -13.41 -3.07 8.63
N PHE A 94 -13.58 -1.80 8.99
CA PHE A 94 -13.24 -1.25 10.31
C PHE A 94 -13.82 0.16 10.50
N ASP A 95 -13.92 0.61 11.75
CA ASP A 95 -14.38 1.96 12.08
C ASP A 95 -13.23 2.97 12.03
N PHE A 96 -13.15 3.74 10.95
CA PHE A 96 -12.08 4.73 10.76
C PHE A 96 -12.00 5.78 11.86
N ASN A 97 -13.14 6.18 12.45
CA ASN A 97 -13.18 7.29 13.42
C ASN A 97 -12.53 6.93 14.76
N LYS A 98 -12.24 5.64 15.00
CA LYS A 98 -11.53 5.16 16.19
C LYS A 98 -10.01 5.17 16.03
N LEU A 99 -9.50 5.47 14.84
CA LEU A 99 -8.07 5.48 14.57
C LEU A 99 -7.42 6.77 15.09
N ASP A 100 -6.18 6.64 15.58
CA ASP A 100 -5.35 7.74 16.06
C ASP A 100 -4.06 7.78 15.24
N PRO A 101 -3.67 8.92 14.64
CA PRO A 101 -2.38 9.08 13.94
C PRO A 101 -1.16 8.69 14.77
N LYS A 102 -1.24 8.75 16.10
CA LYS A 102 -0.14 8.35 17.00
C LYS A 102 0.09 6.83 17.02
N ASN A 103 -0.93 6.04 16.67
CA ASN A 103 -0.87 4.58 16.67
C ASN A 103 -0.35 4.02 15.33
N ARG A 104 0.77 4.57 14.86
CA ARG A 104 1.33 4.31 13.52
C ARG A 104 1.40 2.82 13.16
N LYS A 105 1.94 2.00 14.07
CA LYS A 105 2.11 0.55 13.85
C LYS A 105 0.76 -0.14 13.62
N GLN A 106 -0.22 0.15 14.48
CA GLN A 106 -1.57 -0.41 14.35
C GLN A 106 -2.25 0.06 13.06
N ASN A 107 -2.07 1.32 12.68
CA ASN A 107 -2.63 1.85 11.43
C ASN A 107 -2.04 1.13 10.20
N PHE A 108 -0.73 0.90 10.15
CA PHE A 108 -0.10 0.14 9.06
C PHE A 108 -0.54 -1.32 9.03
N GLU A 109 -0.53 -2.01 10.18
CA GLU A 109 -0.99 -3.40 10.29
C GLU A 109 -2.42 -3.55 9.79
N LEU A 110 -3.32 -2.67 10.25
CA LEU A 110 -4.71 -2.66 9.84
C LEU A 110 -4.85 -2.42 8.34
N ALA A 111 -4.22 -1.35 7.83
CA ALA A 111 -4.36 -0.97 6.43
C ALA A 111 -3.81 -2.06 5.49
N PHE A 112 -2.65 -2.64 5.80
CA PHE A 112 -2.01 -3.62 4.92
C PHE A 112 -2.72 -4.97 4.97
N ARG A 113 -3.20 -5.40 6.14
CA ARG A 113 -4.02 -6.62 6.27
C ARG A 113 -5.31 -6.50 5.45
N VAL A 114 -6.06 -5.42 5.63
CA VAL A 114 -7.33 -5.23 4.90
C VAL A 114 -7.06 -5.06 3.40
N ALA A 115 -5.96 -4.41 3.00
CA ALA A 115 -5.58 -4.31 1.60
C ALA A 115 -5.29 -5.69 0.98
N GLU A 116 -4.57 -6.57 1.68
CA GLU A 116 -4.29 -7.93 1.22
C GLU A 116 -5.58 -8.77 1.07
N GLU A 117 -6.51 -8.66 2.04
CA GLU A 117 -7.83 -9.30 1.99
C GLU A 117 -8.64 -8.87 0.74
N HIS A 118 -8.39 -7.67 0.22
CA HIS A 118 -9.03 -7.12 -0.97
C HIS A 118 -8.18 -7.24 -2.25
N GLY A 119 -7.14 -8.08 -2.22
CA GLY A 119 -6.32 -8.43 -3.40
C GLY A 119 -5.22 -7.42 -3.73
N ILE A 120 -4.93 -6.47 -2.85
CA ILE A 120 -3.80 -5.54 -3.04
C ILE A 120 -2.55 -6.20 -2.48
N CYS A 121 -1.60 -6.51 -3.37
CA CYS A 121 -0.35 -7.17 -2.98
C CYS A 121 0.45 -6.30 -1.98
N PRO A 122 0.79 -6.81 -0.78
CA PRO A 122 1.54 -6.04 0.20
C PRO A 122 2.96 -5.79 -0.32
N LEU A 123 3.27 -4.55 -0.70
CA LEU A 123 4.63 -4.17 -1.12
C LEU A 123 5.46 -3.63 0.04
N LEU A 124 4.82 -2.97 1.00
CA LEU A 124 5.46 -2.40 2.18
C LEU A 124 5.31 -3.34 3.38
N GLU A 125 6.34 -3.39 4.22
CA GLU A 125 6.28 -4.03 5.54
C GLU A 125 6.02 -3.00 6.63
N VAL A 126 5.31 -3.42 7.67
CA VAL A 126 5.00 -2.56 8.82
C VAL A 126 6.28 -2.11 9.52
N ASP A 127 7.17 -3.05 9.82
CA ASP A 127 8.39 -2.74 10.57
C ASP A 127 9.30 -1.78 9.79
N ASP A 128 9.41 -1.92 8.46
CA ASP A 128 10.16 -0.98 7.62
C ASP A 128 9.57 0.43 7.66
N MET A 129 8.25 0.55 7.60
CA MET A 129 7.56 1.85 7.68
C MET A 129 7.74 2.52 9.04
N ILE A 130 7.79 1.73 10.11
CA ILE A 130 8.09 2.22 11.46
C ILE A 130 9.55 2.66 11.56
N MET A 131 10.50 1.87 11.05
CA MET A 131 11.92 2.22 11.06
C MET A 131 12.22 3.49 10.25
N MET A 132 11.52 3.70 9.12
CA MET A 132 11.68 4.90 8.29
C MET A 132 11.16 6.19 8.94
N GLY A 133 10.40 6.10 10.04
CA GLY A 133 9.92 7.28 10.76
C GLY A 133 9.05 8.18 9.89
N ASP A 134 9.18 9.49 10.03
CA ASP A 134 8.22 10.46 9.48
C ASP A 134 8.41 10.75 7.98
N ARG A 135 9.41 10.12 7.35
CA ARG A 135 9.80 10.39 5.96
C ARG A 135 10.12 9.10 5.21
N PRO A 136 9.14 8.20 5.01
CA PRO A 136 9.35 6.98 4.22
C PRO A 136 9.77 7.31 2.77
N ASP A 137 10.48 6.39 2.12
CA ASP A 137 10.90 6.59 0.72
C ASP A 137 9.66 6.75 -0.16
N TRP A 138 9.61 7.90 -0.84
CA TRP A 138 8.47 8.27 -1.65
C TRP A 138 8.25 7.36 -2.84
N LYS A 139 9.29 6.70 -3.35
CA LYS A 139 9.15 5.74 -4.45
C LYS A 139 8.41 4.50 -3.98
N CYS A 140 8.74 3.98 -2.81
CA CYS A 140 8.10 2.78 -2.25
C CYS A 140 6.61 3.03 -1.98
N VAL A 141 6.28 4.17 -1.36
CA VAL A 141 4.89 4.57 -1.11
C VAL A 141 4.14 4.84 -2.42
N PHE A 142 4.71 5.62 -3.35
CA PHE A 142 4.09 5.88 -4.65
C PHE A 142 3.74 4.59 -5.39
N THR A 143 4.69 3.66 -5.41
CA THR A 143 4.56 2.35 -6.03
C THR A 143 3.44 1.53 -5.41
N TYR A 144 3.35 1.50 -4.08
CA TYR A 144 2.29 0.78 -3.40
C TYR A 144 0.91 1.42 -3.65
N VAL A 145 0.82 2.76 -3.68
CA VAL A 145 -0.42 3.47 -4.01
C VAL A 145 -0.87 3.21 -5.46
N GLN A 146 0.05 2.95 -6.39
CA GLN A 146 -0.33 2.49 -7.74
C GLN A 146 -1.07 1.14 -7.72
N CYS A 147 -0.73 0.25 -6.78
CA CYS A 147 -1.47 -1.01 -6.60
C CYS A 147 -2.91 -0.73 -6.13
N PHE A 148 -3.12 0.19 -5.18
CA PHE A 148 -4.47 0.65 -4.81
C PHE A 148 -5.22 1.21 -6.01
N TYR A 149 -4.60 2.13 -6.76
CA TYR A 149 -5.23 2.74 -7.93
C TYR A 149 -5.67 1.70 -8.98
N LYS A 150 -4.82 0.70 -9.25
CA LYS A 150 -5.14 -0.39 -10.17
C LYS A 150 -6.34 -1.19 -9.64
N GLN A 151 -6.30 -1.63 -8.39
CA GLN A 151 -7.34 -2.45 -7.80
C GLN A 151 -8.71 -1.76 -7.81
N PHE A 152 -8.76 -0.48 -7.44
CA PHE A 152 -9.97 0.35 -7.47
C PHE A 152 -10.53 0.59 -8.88
N ARG A 153 -9.69 0.48 -9.92
CA ARG A 153 -10.17 0.64 -11.31
C ARG A 153 -10.68 -0.66 -11.91
N GLU A 154 -10.11 -1.78 -11.47
CA GLU A 154 -10.57 -3.11 -11.87
C GLU A 154 -11.87 -3.49 -11.12
N HIS A 155 -12.09 -2.91 -9.93
CA HIS A 155 -13.29 -3.10 -9.11
C HIS A 155 -13.84 -1.73 -8.66
N PRO A 156 -14.63 -1.04 -9.52
CA PRO A 156 -15.09 0.33 -9.28
C PRO A 156 -16.14 0.50 -8.19
#